data_AF-A0A7C5SIY2-F1
#
_entry.id   AF-A0A7C5SIY2-F1
#
_cell.length_a   1.000
_cell.length_b   1.000
_cell.length_c   1.000
_cell.angle_alpha   90.00
_cell.angle_beta   90.00
_cell.angle_gamma   90.00
#
_symmetry.space_group_name_H-M   'P 1'
#
loop_
_entity.id
_entity.type
_entity.pdbx_description
1 polymer ?
#
loop_
_entity_poly.entity_id
_entity_poly.type
_entity_poly.pdbx_seq_one_letter_code
_entity_poly.pdbx_strand_id
1 'polypeptide(L)'
;MPNDPFDILGLEPRFGLAEDQIERAYLTRIASAHPDRADDAPDLGRSADLNEARRTLLNPERRAAALLARLGGPDAAEDKSLPDGFLMEIMETRNEIEQELADDPSPRTRAKWQARAEQQRRQYADRVSALFDRAAPEPGDDPDPAALREIRTMLNAWRYIERLIEQLDHDPARADFGP
;
A
#
# COMPACT_ATOMS: atom_id res chain seq x y z
N MET A 1 -3.38 14.89 -11.09
CA MET A 1 -3.83 13.73 -11.90
C MET A 1 -5.34 13.65 -11.84
N PRO A 2 -6.07 13.30 -12.92
CA PRO A 2 -7.48 13.01 -12.80
C PRO A 2 -7.63 11.85 -11.79
N ASN A 3 -8.42 12.06 -10.75
CA ASN A 3 -8.67 11.12 -9.64
C ASN A 3 -7.55 10.95 -8.60
N ASP A 4 -6.93 12.06 -8.16
CA ASP A 4 -6.09 12.01 -6.95
C ASP A 4 -6.94 11.67 -5.70
N PRO A 5 -6.63 10.58 -4.98
CA PRO A 5 -7.44 10.13 -3.85
C PRO A 5 -7.42 11.09 -2.65
N PHE A 6 -6.35 11.88 -2.48
CA PHE A 6 -6.26 12.89 -1.43
C PHE A 6 -7.22 14.04 -1.71
N ASP A 7 -7.27 14.53 -2.95
CA ASP A 7 -8.19 15.62 -3.35
C ASP A 7 -9.65 15.16 -3.31
N ILE A 8 -9.94 13.92 -3.75
CA ILE A 8 -11.28 13.32 -3.72
C ILE A 8 -11.84 13.30 -2.28
N LEU A 9 -11.03 12.87 -1.31
CA LEU A 9 -11.42 12.83 0.10
C LEU A 9 -11.22 14.17 0.83
N GLY A 10 -10.54 15.13 0.21
CA GLY A 10 -10.20 16.42 0.82
C GLY A 10 -9.23 16.30 1.99
N LEU A 11 -8.27 15.39 1.88
CA LEU A 11 -7.25 15.15 2.87
C LEU A 11 -5.94 15.80 2.44
N GLU A 12 -5.15 16.25 3.41
CA GLU A 12 -3.80 16.71 3.16
C GLU A 12 -2.95 15.55 2.59
N PRO A 13 -2.19 15.76 1.50
CA PRO A 13 -1.38 14.72 0.89
C PRO A 13 -0.17 14.37 1.74
N ARG A 14 -0.31 13.36 2.60
CA ARG A 14 0.76 12.83 3.44
C ARG A 14 0.60 11.33 3.65
N PHE A 15 1.71 10.66 3.94
CA PHE A 15 1.67 9.21 4.18
C PHE A 15 1.08 8.88 5.57
N GLY A 16 1.47 9.65 6.59
CA GLY A 16 1.06 9.49 8.00
C GLY A 16 -0.39 9.85 8.31
N LEU A 17 -1.35 9.45 7.47
CA LEU A 17 -2.78 9.55 7.75
C LEU A 17 -3.24 8.40 8.65
N ALA A 18 -3.96 8.72 9.73
CA ALA A 18 -4.61 7.70 10.55
C ALA A 18 -5.87 7.15 9.84
N GLU A 19 -6.20 5.88 10.06
CA GLU A 19 -7.36 5.25 9.42
C GLU A 19 -8.67 5.97 9.77
N ASP A 20 -8.84 6.39 11.02
CA ASP A 20 -10.01 7.14 11.47
C ASP A 20 -10.15 8.50 10.76
N GLN A 21 -9.04 9.16 10.43
CA GLN A 21 -9.03 10.40 9.64
C GLN A 21 -9.58 10.14 8.23
N ILE A 22 -9.16 9.04 7.60
CA ILE A 22 -9.60 8.65 6.25
C ILE A 22 -11.09 8.30 6.26
N GLU A 23 -11.52 7.50 7.24
CA GLU A 23 -12.93 7.09 7.37
C GLU A 23 -13.86 8.27 7.58
N ARG A 24 -13.51 9.21 8.48
CA ARG A 24 -14.33 10.41 8.72
C ARG A 24 -14.45 11.27 7.45
N ALA A 25 -13.36 11.44 6.71
CA ALA A 25 -13.36 12.19 5.46
C ALA A 25 -14.27 11.52 4.42
N TYR A 26 -14.16 10.20 4.25
CA TYR A 26 -15.03 9.42 3.37
C TYR A 26 -16.52 9.55 3.76
N LEU A 27 -16.87 9.31 5.03
CA LEU A 27 -18.26 9.38 5.50
C LEU A 27 -18.87 10.77 5.28
N THR A 28 -18.09 11.83 5.50
CA THR A 28 -18.52 13.21 5.24
C THR A 28 -18.82 13.44 3.77
N ARG A 29 -17.95 12.95 2.87
CA ARG A 29 -18.10 13.15 1.42
C ARG A 29 -19.22 12.30 0.82
N ILE A 30 -19.35 11.04 1.22
CA ILE A 30 -20.40 10.15 0.70
C ILE A 30 -21.80 10.61 1.16
N ALA A 31 -21.92 11.16 2.38
CA ALA A 31 -23.18 11.74 2.87
C ALA A 31 -23.64 12.98 2.06
N SER A 32 -22.70 13.71 1.46
CA SER A 32 -22.98 14.84 0.57
C SER A 32 -23.35 14.42 -0.86
N ALA A 33 -23.02 13.18 -1.25
CA ALA A 33 -23.33 12.59 -2.55
C ALA A 33 -24.62 11.74 -2.54
N HIS A 34 -25.32 11.66 -1.40
CA HIS A 34 -26.51 10.83 -1.24
C HIS A 34 -27.70 11.36 -2.09
N PRO A 35 -28.39 10.47 -2.84
CA PRO A 35 -29.49 10.85 -3.73
C PRO A 35 -30.69 11.47 -3.01
N ASP A 36 -30.90 11.18 -1.72
CA ASP A 36 -32.00 11.77 -0.92
C ASP A 36 -31.90 13.30 -0.75
N ARG A 37 -30.76 13.91 -1.13
CA ARG A 37 -30.56 15.37 -1.11
C ARG A 37 -30.68 16.01 -2.49
N ALA A 38 -30.82 15.23 -3.55
CA ALA A 38 -30.92 15.72 -4.92
C ALA A 38 -32.28 15.29 -5.50
N ASP A 39 -33.07 16.27 -5.97
CA ASP A 39 -34.25 16.03 -6.82
C ASP A 39 -33.88 15.45 -8.21
N ASP A 40 -32.64 14.97 -8.39
CA ASP A 40 -32.06 14.45 -9.62
C ASP A 40 -31.34 13.11 -9.37
N ALA A 41 -31.23 12.32 -10.43
CA ALA A 41 -30.73 10.95 -10.41
C ALA A 41 -29.44 10.75 -9.57
N PRO A 42 -29.29 9.59 -8.90
CA PRO A 42 -28.11 9.28 -8.08
C PRO A 42 -26.80 9.49 -8.86
N ASP A 43 -25.89 10.28 -8.30
CA ASP A 43 -24.53 10.46 -8.83
C ASP A 43 -23.66 9.23 -8.48
N LEU A 44 -23.93 8.15 -9.21
CA LEU A 44 -23.25 6.85 -9.04
C LEU A 44 -21.75 6.94 -9.34
N GLY A 45 -21.35 7.82 -10.26
CA GLY A 45 -19.93 8.04 -10.61
C GLY A 45 -19.14 8.58 -9.43
N ARG A 46 -19.65 9.64 -8.78
CA ARG A 46 -19.03 10.23 -7.59
C ARG A 46 -18.94 9.26 -6.42
N SER A 47 -19.93 8.39 -6.25
CA SER A 47 -19.91 7.36 -5.20
C SER A 47 -18.82 6.32 -5.45
N ALA A 48 -18.58 5.92 -6.70
CA ALA A 48 -17.51 5.00 -7.06
C ALA A 48 -16.12 5.60 -6.80
N ASP A 49 -15.91 6.87 -7.19
CA ASP A 49 -14.64 7.57 -6.97
C ASP A 49 -14.30 7.72 -5.48
N LEU A 50 -15.29 8.03 -4.65
CA LEU A 50 -15.11 8.13 -3.19
C LEU A 50 -14.73 6.78 -2.57
N ASN A 51 -15.35 5.69 -3.02
CA ASN A 51 -15.02 4.35 -2.56
C ASN A 51 -13.59 3.94 -2.95
N GLU A 52 -13.18 4.23 -4.19
CA GLU A 52 -11.84 3.88 -4.64
C GLU A 52 -10.76 4.73 -3.98
N ALA A 53 -11.03 6.02 -3.74
CA ALA A 53 -10.15 6.88 -2.97
C ALA A 53 -9.99 6.36 -1.53
N ARG A 54 -11.09 5.97 -0.87
CA ARG A 54 -11.03 5.33 0.46
C ARG A 54 -10.20 4.04 0.41
N ARG A 55 -10.46 3.15 -0.54
CA ARG A 55 -9.73 1.87 -0.67
C ARG A 55 -8.24 2.09 -0.91
N THR A 56 -7.89 3.12 -1.70
CA THR A 56 -6.51 3.50 -1.98
C THR A 56 -5.83 4.06 -0.73
N LEU A 57 -6.48 4.99 -0.02
CA LEU A 57 -5.87 5.58 1.17
C LEU A 57 -5.83 4.64 2.36
N LEU A 58 -6.77 3.71 2.54
CA LEU A 58 -6.71 2.76 3.66
C LEU A 58 -5.59 1.72 3.52
N ASN A 59 -5.22 1.36 2.30
CA ASN A 59 -4.08 0.46 2.08
C ASN A 59 -2.77 1.27 2.09
N PRO A 60 -1.83 1.01 3.02
CA PRO A 60 -0.60 1.80 3.14
C PRO A 60 0.27 1.76 1.87
N GLU A 61 0.45 0.61 1.23
CA GLU A 61 1.24 0.49 0.00
C GLU A 61 0.64 1.37 -1.11
N ARG A 62 -0.68 1.28 -1.31
CA ARG A 62 -1.39 2.05 -2.33
C ARG A 62 -1.40 3.54 -2.02
N ARG A 63 -1.53 3.92 -0.74
CA ARG A 63 -1.41 5.31 -0.27
C ARG A 63 -0.03 5.88 -0.60
N ALA A 64 1.03 5.14 -0.32
CA ALA A 64 2.39 5.55 -0.63
C ALA A 64 2.59 5.73 -2.15
N ALA A 65 2.11 4.78 -2.95
CA ALA A 65 2.18 4.89 -4.41
C ALA A 65 1.41 6.12 -4.95
N ALA A 66 0.23 6.40 -4.41
CA ALA A 66 -0.56 7.58 -4.78
C ALA A 66 0.15 8.89 -4.38
N LEU A 67 0.76 8.94 -3.20
CA LEU A 67 1.53 10.11 -2.75
C LEU A 67 2.77 10.32 -3.62
N LEU A 68 3.51 9.26 -3.92
CA LEU A 68 4.68 9.33 -4.79
C LEU A 68 4.31 9.85 -6.19
N ALA A 69 3.22 9.35 -6.77
CA ALA A 69 2.73 9.82 -8.06
C ALA A 69 2.31 11.30 -8.03
N ARG A 70 1.69 11.76 -6.94
CA ARG A 70 1.35 13.19 -6.75
C ARG A 70 2.59 14.08 -6.70
N LEU A 71 3.66 13.59 -6.08
CA LEU A 71 4.95 14.30 -6.00
C LEU A 71 5.77 14.22 -7.29
N GLY A 72 5.26 13.60 -8.36
CA GLY A 72 5.98 13.46 -9.63
C GLY A 72 7.07 12.38 -9.62
N GLY A 73 6.99 11.44 -8.68
CA GLY A 73 7.91 10.32 -8.61
C GLY A 73 7.60 9.22 -9.64
N PRO A 74 8.57 8.35 -9.95
CA PRO A 74 8.39 7.30 -10.94
C PRO A 74 7.38 6.24 -10.48
N ASP A 75 6.68 5.66 -11.44
CA ASP A 75 5.81 4.51 -11.20
C ASP A 75 6.58 3.16 -11.22
N ALA A 76 5.84 2.06 -11.03
CA ALA A 76 6.40 0.71 -10.99
C ALA A 76 6.91 0.17 -12.34
N ALA A 77 6.41 0.72 -13.44
CA ALA A 77 6.83 0.36 -14.79
C ALA A 77 8.11 1.13 -15.18
N GLU A 78 8.22 2.37 -14.73
CA GLU A 78 9.37 3.26 -14.97
C GLU A 78 10.61 2.87 -14.18
N ASP A 79 10.45 2.44 -12.93
CA ASP A 79 11.58 2.09 -12.05
C ASP A 79 11.31 0.83 -11.21
N LYS A 80 12.10 -0.21 -11.50
CA LYS A 80 12.07 -1.54 -10.87
C LYS A 80 13.27 -1.79 -9.96
N SER A 81 13.99 -0.74 -9.59
CA SER A 81 15.17 -0.83 -8.73
C SER A 81 14.81 -1.41 -7.38
N LEU A 82 15.73 -2.18 -6.81
CA LEU A 82 15.62 -2.79 -5.50
C LEU A 82 16.84 -2.38 -4.67
N PRO A 83 16.75 -2.39 -3.33
CA PRO A 83 17.90 -2.14 -2.47
C PRO A 83 19.01 -3.15 -2.74
N ASP A 84 20.26 -2.74 -2.55
CA ASP A 84 21.42 -3.63 -2.68
C ASP A 84 21.25 -4.85 -1.77
N GLY A 85 21.58 -6.03 -2.29
CA GLY A 85 21.45 -7.30 -1.55
C GLY A 85 20.02 -7.83 -1.38
N PHE A 86 18.98 -7.01 -1.57
CA PHE A 86 17.59 -7.40 -1.28
C PHE A 86 17.13 -8.66 -2.01
N LEU A 87 17.47 -8.80 -3.30
CA LEU A 87 17.09 -9.97 -4.08
C LEU A 87 17.68 -11.27 -3.50
N MET A 88 18.90 -11.23 -2.98
CA MET A 88 19.54 -12.37 -2.35
C MET A 88 18.82 -12.71 -1.03
N GLU A 89 18.61 -11.70 -0.17
CA GLU A 89 17.92 -11.86 1.12
C GLU A 89 16.51 -12.44 0.98
N ILE A 90 15.72 -11.95 0.01
CA ILE A 90 14.34 -12.43 -0.18
C ILE A 90 14.32 -13.84 -0.77
N MET A 91 15.30 -14.22 -1.61
CA MET A 91 15.43 -15.58 -2.13
C MET A 91 15.85 -16.56 -1.03
N GLU A 92 16.80 -16.19 -0.19
CA GLU A 92 17.20 -16.98 0.99
C GLU A 92 16.02 -17.18 1.94
N THR A 93 15.30 -16.09 2.26
CA THR A 93 14.09 -16.14 3.11
C THR A 93 13.04 -17.08 2.53
N ARG A 94 12.79 -17.05 1.21
CA ARG A 94 11.84 -17.96 0.56
C ARG A 94 12.28 -19.42 0.65
N ASN A 95 13.56 -19.69 0.42
CA ASN A 95 14.11 -21.03 0.53
C ASN A 95 14.00 -21.57 1.97
N GLU A 96 14.25 -20.73 2.99
CA GLU A 96 14.04 -21.10 4.40
C GLU A 96 12.57 -21.44 4.69
N ILE A 97 11.63 -20.63 4.17
CA ILE A 97 10.19 -20.87 4.30
C ILE A 97 9.80 -22.21 3.66
N GLU A 98 10.25 -22.45 2.42
CA GLU A 98 9.94 -23.65 1.66
C GLU A 98 10.49 -24.90 2.36
N GLN A 99 11.72 -24.86 2.85
CA GLN A 99 12.33 -25.97 3.60
C GLN A 99 11.59 -26.25 4.91
N GLU A 100 11.35 -25.22 5.73
CA GLU A 100 10.66 -25.42 7.00
C GLU A 100 9.21 -25.92 6.82
N LEU A 101 8.51 -25.46 5.79
CA LEU A 101 7.14 -25.94 5.50
C LEU A 101 7.12 -27.32 4.87
N ALA A 102 8.17 -27.73 4.15
CA ALA A 102 8.31 -29.10 3.67
C ALA A 102 8.54 -30.08 4.84
N ASP A 103 9.32 -29.67 5.84
CA ASP A 103 9.60 -30.47 7.04
C ASP A 103 8.44 -30.46 8.05
N ASP A 104 7.78 -29.32 8.26
CA ASP A 104 6.65 -29.14 9.16
C ASP A 104 5.58 -28.20 8.53
N PRO A 105 4.60 -28.76 7.79
CA PRO A 105 3.52 -27.99 7.19
C PRO A 105 2.43 -27.55 8.19
N SER A 106 2.72 -27.56 9.50
CA SER A 106 1.73 -27.20 10.51
C SER A 106 1.31 -25.72 10.42
N PRO A 107 0.07 -25.39 10.84
CA PRO A 107 -0.38 -24.01 10.97
C PRO A 107 0.53 -23.15 11.86
N ARG A 108 1.27 -23.77 12.79
CA ARG A 108 2.20 -23.08 13.67
C ARG A 108 3.43 -22.56 12.91
N THR A 109 4.02 -23.38 12.04
CA THR A 109 5.17 -22.98 11.21
C THR A 109 4.77 -21.88 10.24
N ARG A 110 3.60 -22.01 9.61
CA ARG A 110 3.04 -20.96 8.75
C ARG A 110 2.82 -19.64 9.52
N ALA A 111 2.20 -19.71 10.72
CA ALA A 111 1.95 -18.53 11.56
C ALA A 111 3.25 -17.83 12.00
N LYS A 112 4.33 -18.59 12.27
CA LYS A 112 5.67 -18.03 12.54
C LYS A 112 6.14 -17.16 11.38
N TRP A 113 6.06 -17.66 10.15
CA TRP A 113 6.50 -16.93 8.96
C TRP A 113 5.58 -15.75 8.62
N GLN A 114 4.27 -15.90 8.79
CA GLN A 114 3.32 -14.78 8.67
C GLN A 114 3.67 -13.66 9.65
N ALA A 115 3.94 -13.97 10.93
CA ALA A 115 4.31 -12.97 11.92
C ALA A 115 5.63 -12.26 11.58
N ARG A 116 6.60 -12.97 11.01
CA ARG A 116 7.87 -12.38 10.54
C ARG A 116 7.64 -11.47 9.34
N ALA A 117 6.88 -11.91 8.34
CA ALA A 117 6.56 -11.11 7.17
C ALA A 117 5.76 -9.84 7.55
N GLU A 118 4.84 -9.96 8.50
CA GLU A 118 4.09 -8.83 9.07
C GLU A 118 4.98 -7.82 9.80
N GLN A 119 5.99 -8.30 10.53
CA GLN A 119 6.98 -7.43 11.13
C GLN A 119 7.77 -6.68 10.07
N GLN A 120 8.17 -7.36 8.99
CA GLN A 120 8.91 -6.75 7.90
C GLN A 120 8.05 -5.73 7.12
N ARG A 121 6.77 -6.01 6.92
CA ARG A 121 5.79 -5.06 6.38
C ARG A 121 5.77 -3.75 7.18
N ARG A 122 5.66 -3.85 8.51
CA ARG A 122 5.70 -2.67 9.39
C ARG A 122 7.01 -1.90 9.27
N GLN A 123 8.16 -2.58 9.22
CA GLN A 123 9.45 -1.92 9.03
C GLN A 123 9.55 -1.17 7.70
N TYR A 124 9.03 -1.74 6.61
CA TYR A 124 8.98 -1.04 5.31
C TYR A 124 8.04 0.16 5.36
N ALA A 125 6.86 0.03 5.98
CA ALA A 125 5.94 1.15 6.18
C ALA A 125 6.59 2.30 6.96
N ASP A 126 7.29 2.00 8.06
CA ASP A 126 7.98 2.99 8.89
C ASP A 126 9.11 3.68 8.10
N ARG A 127 9.91 2.91 7.34
CA ARG A 127 10.98 3.46 6.47
C ARG A 127 10.42 4.38 5.39
N VAL A 128 9.36 3.94 4.71
CA VAL A 128 8.69 4.76 3.69
C VAL A 128 8.11 6.03 4.28
N SER A 129 7.51 5.97 5.48
CA SER A 129 7.06 7.16 6.20
C SER A 129 8.20 8.15 6.42
N ALA A 130 9.31 7.67 6.98
CA ALA A 130 10.47 8.52 7.26
C ALA A 130 11.09 9.12 5.98
N LEU A 131 11.06 8.40 4.86
CA LEU A 131 11.50 8.92 3.57
C LEU A 131 10.57 10.01 3.05
N PHE A 132 9.25 9.84 3.15
CA PHE A 132 8.30 10.91 2.80
C PHE A 132 8.47 12.15 3.68
N ASP A 133 8.65 11.97 5.00
CA ASP A 133 8.85 13.08 5.92
C ASP A 133 10.14 13.88 5.59
N ARG A 134 11.17 13.19 5.08
CA ARG A 134 12.43 13.81 4.63
C ARG A 134 12.34 14.43 3.23
N ALA A 135 11.56 13.83 2.35
CA ALA A 135 11.35 14.29 0.98
C ALA A 135 10.29 15.39 0.88
N ALA A 136 9.65 15.75 2.00
CA ALA A 136 8.67 16.82 2.06
C ALA A 136 9.31 18.13 1.56
N PRO A 137 8.81 18.71 0.45
CA PRO A 137 9.38 19.94 -0.07
C PRO A 137 9.06 21.11 0.85
N GLU A 138 10.01 22.05 0.95
CA GLU A 138 9.73 23.36 1.54
C GLU A 138 8.70 24.12 0.68
N PRO A 139 7.92 25.05 1.25
CA PRO A 139 6.94 25.81 0.49
C PRO A 139 7.57 26.57 -0.68
N GLY A 140 7.29 26.12 -1.91
CA GLY A 140 7.76 26.74 -3.15
C GLY A 140 8.88 25.97 -3.87
N ASP A 141 9.39 24.88 -3.29
CA ASP A 141 10.38 24.01 -3.93
C ASP A 141 9.72 22.78 -4.59
N ASP A 142 10.35 22.29 -5.66
CA ASP A 142 10.01 20.99 -6.24
C ASP A 142 10.60 19.85 -5.37
N PRO A 143 9.92 18.70 -5.25
CA PRO A 143 10.47 17.54 -4.53
C PRO A 143 11.77 17.04 -5.15
N ASP A 144 12.73 16.62 -4.33
CA ASP A 144 14.01 16.07 -4.80
C ASP A 144 13.79 14.75 -5.59
N PRO A 145 14.12 14.70 -6.90
CA PRO A 145 13.96 13.51 -7.70
C PRO A 145 14.76 12.29 -7.20
N ALA A 146 15.88 12.51 -6.49
CA ALA A 146 16.64 11.41 -5.91
C ALA A 146 15.88 10.77 -4.74
N ALA A 147 15.28 11.58 -3.87
CA ALA A 147 14.45 11.12 -2.76
C ALA A 147 13.21 10.35 -3.26
N LEU A 148 12.57 10.81 -4.34
CA LEU A 148 11.43 10.10 -4.95
C LEU A 148 11.81 8.72 -5.51
N ARG A 149 12.99 8.58 -6.13
CA ARG A 149 13.52 7.28 -6.58
C ARG A 149 13.87 6.35 -5.42
N GLU A 150 14.38 6.90 -4.31
CA GLU A 150 14.64 6.12 -3.10
C GLU A 150 13.32 5.56 -2.52
N ILE A 151 12.28 6.38 -2.43
CA ILE A 151 10.94 5.94 -2.01
C ILE A 151 10.43 4.84 -2.95
N ARG A 152 10.54 5.02 -4.28
CA ARG A 152 10.16 3.99 -5.26
C ARG A 152 10.90 2.66 -5.03
N THR A 153 12.19 2.72 -4.77
CA THR A 153 13.03 1.55 -4.48
C THR A 153 12.55 0.81 -3.23
N MET A 154 12.19 1.55 -2.17
CA MET A 154 11.60 0.95 -0.96
C MET A 154 10.21 0.35 -1.23
N LEU A 155 9.36 1.01 -2.03
CA LEU A 155 8.04 0.48 -2.41
C LEU A 155 8.15 -0.79 -3.24
N ASN A 156 9.14 -0.88 -4.14
CA ASN A 156 9.44 -2.09 -4.89
C ASN A 156 9.75 -3.25 -3.92
N ALA A 157 10.65 -3.04 -2.94
CA ALA A 157 10.99 -4.06 -1.96
C ALA A 157 9.78 -4.44 -1.07
N TRP A 158 8.99 -3.46 -0.63
CA TRP A 158 7.77 -3.72 0.14
C TRP A 158 6.78 -4.61 -0.65
N ARG A 159 6.59 -4.37 -1.96
CA ARG A 159 5.70 -5.24 -2.77
C ARG A 159 6.12 -6.72 -2.77
N TYR A 160 7.41 -7.03 -2.64
CA TYR A 160 7.87 -8.41 -2.50
C TYR A 160 7.45 -9.03 -1.16
N ILE A 161 7.43 -8.23 -0.09
CA ILE A 161 6.94 -8.65 1.22
C ILE A 161 5.42 -8.87 1.19
N GLU A 162 4.66 -7.98 0.56
CA GLU A 162 3.20 -8.17 0.38
C GLU A 162 2.91 -9.47 -0.38
N ARG A 163 3.65 -9.74 -1.47
CA ARG A 163 3.52 -11.01 -2.20
C ARG A 163 3.88 -12.23 -1.35
N LEU A 164 4.86 -12.11 -0.46
CA LEU A 164 5.22 -13.19 0.45
C LEU A 164 4.10 -13.46 1.47
N ILE A 165 3.47 -12.41 2.00
CA ILE A 165 2.30 -12.53 2.88
C ILE A 165 1.13 -13.17 2.12
N GLU A 166 0.82 -12.70 0.91
CA GLU A 166 -0.22 -13.28 0.04
C GLU A 166 0.00 -14.79 -0.20
N GLN A 167 1.26 -15.21 -0.42
CA GLN A 167 1.64 -16.62 -0.58
C GLN A 167 1.48 -17.43 0.70
N LEU A 168 1.85 -16.87 1.85
CA LEU A 168 1.72 -17.53 3.15
C LEU A 168 0.26 -17.63 3.62
N ASP A 169 -0.59 -16.69 3.23
CA ASP A 169 -2.03 -16.73 3.51
C ASP A 169 -2.78 -17.72 2.62
N HIS A 170 -2.27 -17.96 1.41
CA HIS A 170 -2.81 -18.98 0.52
C HIS A 170 -2.43 -20.38 1.04
N ASP A 171 -3.41 -21.10 1.58
CA ASP A 171 -3.27 -22.50 1.95
C ASP A 171 -3.60 -23.39 0.73
N PRO A 172 -2.60 -23.99 0.05
CA PRO A 172 -2.88 -24.89 -1.07
C PRO A 172 -3.68 -26.12 -0.65
N ALA A 173 -3.68 -26.53 0.63
CA ALA A 173 -4.49 -27.65 1.13
C ALA A 173 -5.99 -27.30 1.28
N ARG A 174 -6.36 -26.01 1.24
CA ARG A 174 -7.75 -25.53 1.22
C ARG A 174 -8.29 -25.25 -0.18
N ALA A 175 -7.43 -25.17 -1.19
CA ALA A 175 -7.84 -24.86 -2.57
C ALA A 175 -8.51 -26.06 -3.28
N ASP A 176 -8.31 -27.29 -2.81
CA ASP A 176 -8.81 -28.53 -3.45
C ASP A 176 -10.16 -29.05 -2.91
N PHE A 177 -10.90 -28.26 -2.12
CA PHE A 177 -12.26 -28.61 -1.73
C PHE A 177 -13.25 -27.48 -2.05
N GLY A 178 -13.69 -27.46 -3.31
CA GLY A 178 -14.91 -26.79 -3.78
C GLY A 178 -15.53 -27.63 -4.92
N PRO A 179 -16.86 -27.81 -4.93
CA PRO A 179 -17.57 -28.92 -5.60
C PRO A 179 -17.56 -28.88 -7.14
#